data_AF-Q28R96-F1
#
_entry.id   AF-Q28R96-F1
#
_cell.length_a   1.000
_cell.length_b   1.000
_cell.length_c   1.000
_cell.angle_alpha   90.00
_cell.angle_beta   90.00
_cell.angle_gamma   90.00
#
_symmetry.space_group_name_H-M   'P 1'
#
loop_
_entity.id
_entity.type
_entity.pdbx_description
1 polymer ?
#
loop_
_entity_poly.entity_id
_entity_poly.type
_entity_poly.pdbx_seq_one_letter_code
_entity_poly.pdbx_strand_id
1 'polypeptide(L)'
;MLDQTRTTQTTPTYYEPAMADTDREQHQLRVLIDEVATLRGLTIQMSLRVMSLVAASDEAERALVISEFETLHTQFKSNMEILFGDKPTSDCNRQHVAWVRKIVAKTPARRDALLMAEGNIAAMAADISAGQIPSFAEARAFFETNWPIMRDKMTEVIWDLWADLDVQKSQAVQNSVALRHTIKETLTDIKKFSGAIRMIAINSAVLAAHPRDAGAGFKVISREVKQLSEDIDISANRAQQSISDLL
;
A
#
# COMPACT_ATOMS: atom_id res chain seq x y z
N MET A 1 35.88 3.73 -18.71
CA MET A 1 34.53 3.14 -18.82
C MET A 1 34.46 2.00 -17.82
N LEU A 2 34.10 2.28 -16.57
CA LEU A 2 34.02 1.29 -15.50
C LEU A 2 32.56 0.89 -15.31
N ASP A 3 32.31 -0.36 -15.68
CA ASP A 3 31.51 -1.37 -14.99
C ASP A 3 30.26 -0.89 -14.24
N GLN A 4 29.11 -1.03 -14.91
CA GLN A 4 27.80 -1.00 -14.26
C GLN A 4 27.59 -2.33 -13.53
N THR A 5 27.96 -2.37 -12.26
CA THR A 5 27.49 -3.38 -11.31
C THR A 5 25.96 -3.33 -11.31
N ARG A 6 25.33 -4.27 -12.03
CA ARG A 6 23.90 -4.57 -11.91
C ARG A 6 23.67 -5.02 -10.47
N THR A 7 23.20 -4.11 -9.63
CA THR A 7 22.67 -4.41 -8.31
C THR A 7 21.52 -5.40 -8.49
N THR A 8 21.76 -6.67 -8.17
CA THR A 8 20.74 -7.75 -8.15
C THR A 8 19.82 -7.63 -6.93
N GLN A 9 19.71 -6.43 -6.36
CA GLN A 9 18.84 -6.18 -5.23
C GLN A 9 17.40 -6.10 -5.74
N THR A 10 16.70 -7.23 -5.65
CA THR A 10 15.31 -7.38 -6.13
C THR A 10 14.28 -6.78 -5.18
N THR A 11 14.71 -6.29 -4.02
CA THR A 11 13.89 -5.60 -3.02
C THR A 11 14.49 -4.22 -2.76
N PRO A 12 13.75 -3.12 -3.01
CA PRO A 12 14.13 -1.78 -2.55
C PRO A 12 14.47 -1.83 -1.05
N THR A 13 15.39 -0.95 -0.64
CA THR A 13 15.93 -0.81 0.72
C THR A 13 14.91 -1.16 1.80
N TYR A 14 15.27 -2.09 2.69
CA TYR A 14 14.44 -2.62 3.78
C TYR A 14 13.77 -1.48 4.56
N TYR A 15 12.46 -1.28 4.35
CA TYR A 15 11.67 -0.33 5.14
C TYR A 15 11.45 -0.92 6.54
N GLU A 16 11.98 -0.27 7.56
CA GLU A 16 11.53 -0.45 8.95
C GLU A 16 10.54 0.68 9.25
N PRO A 17 9.25 0.39 9.51
CA PRO A 17 8.35 1.42 10.00
C PRO A 17 8.90 1.93 11.34
N ALA A 18 9.02 3.26 11.48
CA ALA A 18 9.46 3.88 12.73
C ALA A 18 8.55 3.47 13.91
N MET A 19 7.26 3.23 13.64
CA MET A 19 6.31 2.47 14.48
C MET A 19 5.23 1.84 13.59
N ALA A 20 4.86 0.57 13.84
CA ALA A 20 3.83 -0.13 13.06
C ALA A 20 2.42 0.51 13.16
N ASP A 21 2.19 1.36 14.16
CA ASP A 21 0.89 1.95 14.45
C ASP A 21 0.59 3.23 13.65
N THR A 22 1.61 3.95 13.18
CA THR A 22 1.42 5.21 12.42
C THR A 22 1.19 4.98 10.92
N ASP A 23 1.44 3.76 10.41
CA ASP A 23 1.40 3.46 8.97
C ASP A 23 0.90 2.03 8.67
N ARG A 24 -0.17 1.63 9.38
CA ARG A 24 -0.74 0.28 9.32
C ARG A 24 -1.18 -0.11 7.91
N GLU A 25 -1.71 0.83 7.14
CA GLU A 25 -2.20 0.58 5.77
C GLU A 25 -1.05 0.29 4.79
N GLN A 26 0.03 1.09 4.83
CA GLN A 26 1.20 0.86 3.98
C GLN A 26 1.92 -0.43 4.37
N HIS A 27 1.96 -0.76 5.67
CA HIS A 27 2.47 -2.05 6.12
C HIS A 27 1.66 -3.22 5.53
N GLN A 28 0.32 -3.15 5.58
CA GLN A 28 -0.55 -4.17 4.99
C GLN A 28 -0.37 -4.31 3.47
N LEU A 29 -0.20 -3.20 2.75
CA LEU A 29 0.11 -3.22 1.31
C LEU A 29 1.43 -3.92 1.02
N ARG A 30 2.47 -3.65 1.81
CA ARG A 30 3.77 -4.29 1.64
C ARG A 30 3.71 -5.79 1.92
N VAL A 31 3.05 -6.20 3.00
CA VAL A 31 2.84 -7.63 3.31
C VAL A 31 2.18 -8.33 2.12
N LEU A 32 1.16 -7.70 1.51
CA LEU A 32 0.50 -8.25 0.33
C LEU A 32 1.43 -8.35 -0.89
N ILE A 33 2.29 -7.35 -1.12
CA ILE A 33 3.31 -7.40 -2.19
C ILE A 33 4.30 -8.54 -1.94
N ASP A 34 4.75 -8.71 -0.70
CA ASP A 34 5.70 -9.75 -0.31
C ASP A 34 5.06 -11.14 -0.45
N GLU A 35 3.80 -11.33 -0.05
CA GLU A 35 3.02 -12.56 -0.27
C GLU A 35 2.99 -12.94 -1.75
N VAL A 36 2.64 -11.99 -2.62
CA VAL A 36 2.67 -12.18 -4.08
C VAL A 36 4.08 -12.51 -4.56
N ALA A 37 5.12 -11.86 -4.02
CA ALA A 37 6.50 -12.10 -4.40
C ALA A 37 7.01 -13.50 -4.06
N THR A 38 6.42 -14.17 -3.06
CA THR A 38 6.79 -15.54 -2.67
C THR A 38 6.49 -16.57 -3.76
N LEU A 39 5.60 -16.31 -4.73
CA LEU A 39 5.29 -17.22 -5.84
C LEU A 39 6.54 -17.70 -6.58
N ARG A 40 7.55 -16.83 -6.69
CA ARG A 40 8.87 -17.19 -7.25
C ARG A 40 9.55 -18.27 -6.41
N GLY A 41 9.69 -18.04 -5.11
CA GLY A 41 10.32 -18.98 -4.19
C GLY A 41 9.58 -20.31 -4.12
N LEU A 42 8.25 -20.27 -4.06
CA LEU A 42 7.40 -21.46 -4.06
C LEU A 42 7.61 -22.32 -5.31
N THR A 43 7.76 -21.69 -6.48
CA THR A 43 7.99 -22.43 -7.75
C THR A 43 9.31 -23.18 -7.75
N ILE A 44 10.38 -22.58 -7.22
CA ILE A 44 11.67 -23.28 -7.06
C ILE A 44 11.51 -24.43 -6.06
N GLN A 45 10.89 -24.17 -4.90
CA GLN A 45 10.74 -25.19 -3.87
C GLN A 45 9.93 -26.39 -4.37
N MET A 46 8.82 -26.15 -5.07
CA MET A 46 8.04 -27.20 -5.72
C MET A 46 8.90 -27.97 -6.73
N SER A 47 9.66 -27.27 -7.58
CA SER A 47 10.54 -27.93 -8.56
C SER A 47 11.59 -28.83 -7.90
N LEU A 48 12.17 -28.38 -6.79
CA LEU A 48 13.10 -29.18 -6.00
C LEU A 48 12.41 -30.41 -5.39
N ARG A 49 11.16 -30.29 -4.93
CA ARG A 49 10.39 -31.45 -4.43
C ARG A 49 10.05 -32.45 -5.53
N VAL A 50 9.72 -31.99 -6.72
CA VAL A 50 9.54 -32.89 -7.87
C VAL A 50 10.84 -33.65 -8.14
N MET A 51 12.00 -32.99 -8.14
CA MET A 51 13.30 -33.67 -8.32
C MET A 51 13.63 -34.64 -7.18
N SER A 52 13.37 -34.25 -5.92
CA SER A 52 13.55 -35.13 -4.75
C SER A 52 12.64 -36.35 -4.82
N LEU A 53 11.42 -36.21 -5.35
CA LEU A 53 10.48 -37.32 -5.50
C LEU A 53 11.02 -38.39 -6.45
N VAL A 54 11.67 -37.97 -7.55
CA VAL A 54 12.35 -38.89 -8.49
C VAL A 54 13.52 -39.61 -7.82
N ALA A 55 14.24 -38.92 -6.94
CA ALA A 55 15.43 -39.45 -6.27
C ALA A 55 15.12 -40.28 -5.02
N ALA A 56 13.87 -40.26 -4.52
CA ALA A 56 13.47 -40.90 -3.28
C ALA A 56 13.66 -42.42 -3.34
N SER A 57 14.35 -42.92 -2.32
CA SER A 57 14.87 -44.29 -2.25
C SER A 57 13.84 -45.31 -1.74
N ASP A 58 12.87 -44.84 -0.96
CA ASP A 58 11.81 -45.65 -0.38
C ASP A 58 10.45 -44.93 -0.35
N GLU A 59 9.41 -45.67 0.03
CA GLU A 59 8.03 -45.17 0.04
C GLU A 59 7.78 -44.12 1.13
N ALA A 60 8.51 -44.18 2.26
CA ALA A 60 8.35 -43.22 3.34
C ALA A 60 8.91 -41.84 2.95
N GLU A 61 10.07 -41.83 2.29
CA GLU A 61 10.66 -40.63 1.72
C GLU A 61 9.76 -40.03 0.63
N ARG A 62 9.20 -40.87 -0.25
CA ARG A 62 8.23 -40.42 -1.28
C ARG A 62 7.00 -39.76 -0.65
N ALA A 63 6.38 -40.42 0.33
CA ALA A 63 5.19 -39.89 1.01
C ALA A 63 5.47 -38.53 1.67
N LEU A 64 6.63 -38.36 2.29
CA LEU A 64 7.04 -37.08 2.88
C LEU A 64 7.18 -36.00 1.81
N VAL A 65 7.90 -36.28 0.72
CA VAL A 65 8.13 -35.31 -0.36
C VAL A 65 6.82 -34.91 -1.06
N ILE A 66 5.90 -35.85 -1.25
CA ILE A 66 4.56 -35.58 -1.79
C ILE A 66 3.80 -34.62 -0.86
N SER A 67 3.76 -34.91 0.45
CA SER A 67 3.09 -34.04 1.42
C SER A 67 3.66 -32.61 1.44
N GLU A 68 4.98 -32.47 1.33
CA GLU A 68 5.63 -31.16 1.26
C GLU A 68 5.28 -30.43 -0.05
N PHE A 69 5.29 -31.13 -1.19
CA PHE A 69 4.89 -30.58 -2.48
C PHE A 69 3.43 -30.09 -2.45
N GLU A 70 2.50 -30.89 -1.91
CA GLU A 70 1.08 -30.53 -1.81
C GLU A 70 0.85 -29.30 -0.92
N THR A 71 1.63 -29.17 0.16
CA THR A 71 1.60 -27.99 1.03
C THR A 71 2.04 -26.74 0.26
N LEU A 72 3.17 -26.83 -0.46
CA LEU A 72 3.69 -25.74 -1.28
C LEU A 72 2.73 -25.36 -2.41
N HIS A 73 2.11 -26.35 -3.07
CA HIS A 73 1.13 -26.13 -4.12
C HIS A 73 -0.12 -25.44 -3.59
N THR A 74 -0.61 -25.82 -2.41
CA THR A 74 -1.75 -25.14 -1.75
C THR A 74 -1.43 -23.67 -1.46
N GLN A 75 -0.23 -23.39 -0.92
CA GLN A 75 0.21 -22.02 -0.68
C GLN A 75 0.36 -21.23 -1.98
N PHE A 76 0.94 -21.85 -3.02
CA PHE A 76 1.07 -21.26 -4.34
C PHE A 76 -0.29 -20.86 -4.92
N LYS A 77 -1.28 -21.75 -4.84
CA LYS A 77 -2.65 -21.48 -5.31
C LYS A 77 -3.29 -20.34 -4.54
N SER A 78 -3.18 -20.32 -3.21
CA SER A 78 -3.68 -19.22 -2.38
C SER A 78 -3.08 -17.87 -2.82
N ASN A 79 -1.79 -17.84 -3.12
CA ASN A 79 -1.13 -16.60 -3.57
C ASN A 79 -1.51 -16.22 -5.00
N MET A 80 -1.78 -17.19 -5.87
CA MET A 80 -2.34 -16.95 -7.22
C MET A 80 -3.76 -16.39 -7.16
N GLU A 81 -4.56 -16.77 -6.17
CA GLU A 81 -5.90 -16.21 -5.96
C GLU A 81 -5.86 -14.71 -5.63
N ILE A 82 -4.79 -14.20 -5.01
CA ILE A 82 -4.59 -12.75 -4.82
C ILE A 82 -4.55 -12.06 -6.19
N LEU A 83 -3.84 -12.63 -7.16
CA LEU A 83 -3.62 -12.05 -8.49
C LEU A 83 -4.80 -12.25 -9.45
N PHE A 84 -5.44 -13.40 -9.41
CA PHE A 84 -6.39 -13.83 -10.46
C PHE A 84 -7.70 -14.41 -9.95
N GLY A 85 -7.86 -14.56 -8.64
CA GLY A 85 -9.08 -15.12 -8.07
C GLY A 85 -10.28 -14.17 -8.17
N ASP A 86 -11.47 -14.70 -7.92
CA ASP A 86 -12.70 -13.90 -7.88
C ASP A 86 -13.00 -13.33 -6.49
N LYS A 87 -12.51 -14.01 -5.45
CA LYS A 87 -12.76 -13.65 -4.05
C LYS A 87 -11.45 -13.21 -3.37
N PRO A 88 -11.50 -12.26 -2.42
CA PRO A 88 -10.36 -12.03 -1.53
C PRO A 88 -10.16 -13.27 -0.65
N THR A 89 -8.91 -13.67 -0.44
CA THR A 89 -8.52 -14.59 0.63
C THR A 89 -8.95 -13.99 1.99
N SER A 90 -9.32 -14.83 2.96
CA SER A 90 -10.10 -14.43 4.15
C SER A 90 -9.49 -13.30 4.98
N ASP A 91 -8.18 -13.10 4.90
CA ASP A 91 -7.44 -12.20 5.78
C ASP A 91 -6.92 -10.93 5.08
N CYS A 92 -7.12 -10.79 3.76
CA CYS A 92 -6.59 -9.66 3.00
C CYS A 92 -7.63 -8.53 2.84
N ASN A 93 -7.17 -7.26 2.90
CA ASN A 93 -8.01 -6.10 2.61
C ASN A 93 -8.48 -6.14 1.15
N ARG A 94 -9.80 -6.15 0.93
CA ARG A 94 -10.43 -6.25 -0.40
C ARG A 94 -9.97 -5.15 -1.37
N GLN A 95 -9.74 -3.94 -0.87
CA GLN A 95 -9.29 -2.82 -1.70
C GLN A 95 -7.86 -3.02 -2.19
N HIS A 96 -6.96 -3.52 -1.32
CA HIS A 96 -5.58 -3.82 -1.69
C HIS A 96 -5.52 -4.96 -2.72
N VAL A 97 -6.31 -6.02 -2.53
CA VAL A 97 -6.40 -7.12 -3.51
C VAL A 97 -6.93 -6.61 -4.86
N ALA A 98 -7.98 -5.78 -4.86
CA ALA A 98 -8.50 -5.18 -6.08
C ALA A 98 -7.47 -4.29 -6.79
N TRP A 99 -6.66 -3.55 -6.03
CA TRP A 99 -5.54 -2.77 -6.56
C TRP A 99 -4.48 -3.67 -7.22
N VAL A 100 -4.02 -4.73 -6.54
CA VAL A 100 -3.07 -5.69 -7.11
C VAL A 100 -3.59 -6.26 -8.43
N ARG A 101 -4.85 -6.71 -8.44
CA ARG A 101 -5.49 -7.26 -9.65
C ARG A 101 -5.55 -6.26 -10.79
N LYS A 102 -5.85 -4.98 -10.49
CA LYS A 102 -5.83 -3.89 -11.46
C LYS A 102 -4.43 -3.71 -12.08
N ILE A 103 -3.37 -3.79 -11.28
CA ILE A 103 -1.98 -3.68 -11.77
C ILE A 103 -1.64 -4.87 -12.68
N VAL A 104 -1.97 -6.09 -12.25
CA VAL A 104 -1.69 -7.30 -13.03
C VAL A 104 -2.44 -7.29 -14.37
N ALA A 105 -3.70 -6.82 -14.39
CA ALA A 105 -4.54 -6.73 -15.58
C ALA A 105 -4.03 -5.75 -16.65
N LYS A 106 -3.06 -4.86 -16.34
CA LYS A 106 -2.46 -3.93 -17.31
C LYS A 106 -1.76 -4.64 -18.48
N THR A 107 -1.28 -5.87 -18.26
CA THR A 107 -0.48 -6.62 -19.24
C THR A 107 -1.08 -8.01 -19.49
N PRO A 108 -1.99 -8.17 -20.47
CA PRO A 108 -2.66 -9.46 -20.73
C PRO A 108 -1.69 -10.61 -21.02
N ALA A 109 -0.65 -10.38 -21.84
CA ALA A 109 0.34 -11.41 -22.15
C ALA A 109 1.10 -11.92 -20.90
N ARG A 110 1.30 -11.06 -19.90
CA ARG A 110 1.90 -11.43 -18.61
C ARG A 110 0.95 -12.32 -17.82
N ARG A 111 -0.34 -11.95 -17.75
CA ARG A 111 -1.39 -12.76 -17.14
C ARG A 111 -1.46 -14.15 -17.78
N ASP A 112 -1.50 -14.22 -19.10
CA ASP A 112 -1.63 -15.49 -19.82
C ASP A 112 -0.42 -16.41 -19.56
N ALA A 113 0.79 -15.84 -19.54
CA ALA A 113 1.99 -16.59 -19.18
C ALA A 113 1.96 -17.10 -17.72
N LEU A 114 1.49 -16.26 -16.78
CA LEU A 114 1.37 -16.65 -15.38
C LEU A 114 0.35 -17.80 -15.18
N LEU A 115 -0.81 -17.71 -15.84
CA LEU A 115 -1.85 -18.74 -15.81
C LEU A 115 -1.42 -20.02 -16.54
N MET A 116 -0.61 -19.92 -17.59
CA MET A 116 -0.01 -21.10 -18.24
C MET A 116 0.86 -21.89 -17.26
N ALA A 117 1.74 -21.19 -16.53
CA ALA A 117 2.60 -21.84 -15.54
C ALA A 117 1.78 -22.40 -14.36
N GLU A 118 0.73 -21.69 -13.93
CA GLU A 118 -0.23 -22.22 -12.95
C GLU A 118 -0.83 -23.55 -13.41
N GLY A 119 -1.30 -23.61 -14.66
CA GLY A 119 -1.87 -24.82 -15.24
C GLY A 119 -0.89 -25.98 -15.29
N ASN A 120 0.37 -25.72 -15.66
CA ASN A 120 1.43 -26.73 -15.64
C ASN A 120 1.72 -27.25 -14.22
N ILE A 121 1.73 -26.35 -13.23
CA ILE A 121 1.94 -26.70 -11.81
C ILE A 121 0.77 -27.54 -11.29
N ALA A 122 -0.46 -27.14 -11.61
CA ALA A 122 -1.67 -27.87 -11.22
C ALA A 122 -1.74 -29.27 -11.87
N ALA A 123 -1.30 -29.39 -13.13
CA ALA A 123 -1.21 -30.68 -13.83
C ALA A 123 -0.21 -31.61 -13.14
N MET A 124 1.01 -31.13 -12.87
CA MET A 124 2.02 -31.91 -12.14
C MET A 124 1.51 -32.33 -10.75
N ALA A 125 0.80 -31.45 -10.05
CA ALA A 125 0.20 -31.78 -8.76
C ALA A 125 -0.85 -32.89 -8.88
N ALA A 126 -1.72 -32.83 -9.89
CA ALA A 126 -2.73 -33.85 -10.12
C ALA A 126 -2.09 -35.22 -10.45
N ASP A 127 -1.04 -35.24 -11.27
CA ASP A 127 -0.31 -36.46 -11.62
C ASP A 127 0.33 -37.09 -10.37
N ILE A 128 1.01 -36.28 -9.56
CA ILE A 128 1.63 -36.74 -8.30
C ILE A 128 0.58 -37.29 -7.33
N SER A 129 -0.53 -36.59 -7.11
CA SER A 129 -1.62 -37.07 -6.22
C SER A 129 -2.32 -38.32 -6.77
N ALA A 130 -2.27 -38.57 -8.08
CA ALA A 130 -2.72 -39.81 -8.72
C ALA A 130 -1.70 -40.97 -8.61
N GLY A 131 -0.56 -40.74 -7.95
CA GLY A 131 0.52 -41.72 -7.80
C GLY A 131 1.43 -41.83 -9.03
N GLN A 132 1.31 -40.91 -10.00
CA GLN A 132 2.19 -40.88 -11.16
C GLN A 132 3.47 -40.13 -10.79
N ILE A 133 4.53 -40.90 -10.53
CA ILE A 133 5.84 -40.34 -10.22
C ILE A 133 6.50 -39.91 -11.55
N PRO A 134 6.88 -38.62 -11.69
CA PRO A 134 7.52 -38.15 -12.91
C PRO A 134 8.90 -38.79 -13.09
N SER A 135 9.36 -38.87 -14.33
CA SER A 135 10.74 -39.17 -14.66
C SER A 135 11.65 -37.98 -14.34
N PHE A 136 12.97 -38.22 -14.28
CA PHE A 136 13.95 -37.13 -14.12
C PHE A 136 13.85 -36.09 -15.24
N ALA A 137 13.56 -36.52 -16.47
CA ALA A 137 13.40 -35.62 -17.61
C ALA A 137 12.17 -34.71 -17.46
N GLU A 138 11.04 -35.27 -17.00
CA GLU A 138 9.82 -34.50 -16.71
C GLU A 138 10.01 -33.54 -15.53
N ALA A 139 10.66 -33.99 -14.45
CA ALA A 139 10.99 -33.15 -13.30
C ALA A 139 11.89 -31.97 -13.68
N ARG A 140 12.85 -32.21 -14.57
CA ARG A 140 13.73 -31.15 -15.10
C ARG A 140 12.96 -30.20 -16.02
N ALA A 141 12.15 -30.73 -16.93
CA ALA A 141 11.33 -29.92 -17.84
C ALA A 141 10.33 -29.04 -17.05
N PHE A 142 9.79 -29.55 -15.95
CA PHE A 142 8.94 -28.79 -15.03
C PHE A 142 9.64 -27.53 -14.51
N PHE A 143 10.88 -27.66 -14.02
CA PHE A 143 11.67 -26.52 -13.59
C PHE A 143 12.00 -25.57 -14.74
N GLU A 144 12.56 -26.09 -15.83
CA GLU A 144 13.03 -25.28 -16.98
C GLU A 144 11.89 -24.52 -17.66
N THR A 145 10.67 -25.04 -17.62
CA THR A 145 9.48 -24.39 -18.18
C THR A 145 8.91 -23.33 -17.24
N ASN A 146 8.65 -23.69 -15.97
CA ASN A 146 7.84 -22.84 -15.10
C ASN A 146 8.66 -21.78 -14.36
N TRP A 147 9.90 -22.09 -13.97
CA TRP A 147 10.72 -21.16 -13.19
C TRP A 147 11.05 -19.86 -13.93
N PRO A 148 11.50 -19.86 -15.20
CA PRO A 148 11.78 -18.63 -15.92
C PRO A 148 10.54 -17.74 -16.05
N ILE A 149 9.37 -18.35 -16.33
CA ILE A 149 8.10 -17.62 -16.43
C ILE A 149 7.78 -16.96 -15.10
N MET A 150 7.79 -17.72 -13.98
CA MET A 150 7.50 -17.15 -12.66
C MET A 150 8.49 -16.10 -12.24
N ARG A 151 9.79 -16.35 -12.43
CA ARG A 151 10.83 -15.38 -12.09
C ARG A 151 10.62 -14.07 -12.85
N ASP A 152 10.51 -14.13 -14.17
CA ASP A 152 10.51 -12.92 -15.01
C ASP A 152 9.19 -12.17 -14.87
N LYS A 153 8.07 -12.88 -14.99
CA LYS A 153 6.74 -12.25 -14.95
C LYS A 153 6.34 -11.76 -13.59
N MET A 154 6.69 -12.47 -12.51
CA MET A 154 6.45 -11.93 -11.17
C MET A 154 7.38 -10.76 -10.83
N THR A 155 8.61 -10.73 -11.36
CA THR A 155 9.50 -9.57 -11.18
C THR A 155 8.90 -8.33 -11.84
N GLU A 156 8.34 -8.46 -13.04
CA GLU A 156 7.60 -7.38 -13.70
C GLU A 156 6.38 -6.93 -12.87
N VAL A 157 5.59 -7.86 -12.32
CA VAL A 157 4.43 -7.53 -11.44
C VAL A 157 4.90 -6.75 -10.21
N ILE A 158 5.93 -7.23 -9.51
CA ILE A 158 6.45 -6.60 -8.28
C ILE A 158 6.95 -5.18 -8.57
N TRP A 159 7.64 -4.97 -9.68
CA TRP A 159 8.09 -3.63 -10.08
C TRP A 159 6.92 -2.69 -10.36
N ASP A 160 5.88 -3.13 -11.07
CA ASP A 160 4.70 -2.32 -11.31
C ASP A 160 3.97 -1.96 -10.01
N LEU A 161 3.88 -2.92 -9.07
CA LEU A 161 3.26 -2.69 -7.75
C LEU A 161 4.01 -1.64 -6.95
N TRP A 162 5.34 -1.75 -6.87
CA TRP A 162 6.17 -0.76 -6.17
C TRP A 162 6.12 0.61 -6.85
N ALA A 163 6.20 0.67 -8.17
CA ALA A 163 6.12 1.91 -8.92
C ALA A 163 4.78 2.63 -8.70
N ASP A 164 3.66 1.89 -8.72
CA ASP A 164 2.33 2.47 -8.49
C ASP A 164 2.17 2.92 -7.03
N LEU A 165 2.70 2.17 -6.06
CA LEU A 165 2.70 2.54 -4.64
C LEU A 165 3.51 3.83 -4.39
N ASP A 166 4.69 3.97 -5.00
CA ASP A 166 5.52 5.17 -4.89
C ASP A 166 4.82 6.41 -5.51
N VAL A 167 4.10 6.23 -6.62
CA VAL A 167 3.28 7.30 -7.22
C VAL A 167 2.16 7.70 -6.27
N GLN A 168 1.42 6.75 -5.69
CA GLN A 168 0.34 7.05 -4.75
C GLN A 168 0.86 7.78 -3.51
N LYS A 169 1.98 7.33 -2.95
CA LYS A 169 2.63 7.98 -1.81
C LYS A 169 3.06 9.41 -2.14
N SER A 170 3.69 9.60 -3.30
CA SER A 170 4.11 10.92 -3.76
C SER A 170 2.93 11.86 -3.94
N GLN A 171 1.82 11.38 -4.52
CA GLN A 171 0.60 12.16 -4.67
C GLN A 171 -0.04 12.51 -3.32
N ALA A 172 -0.06 11.57 -2.37
CA ALA A 172 -0.59 11.82 -1.02
C ALA A 172 0.23 12.91 -0.30
N VAL A 173 1.56 12.87 -0.39
CA VAL A 173 2.43 13.92 0.16
C VAL A 173 2.16 15.28 -0.51
N GLN A 174 2.05 15.32 -1.85
CA GLN A 174 1.74 16.56 -2.56
C GLN A 174 0.36 17.13 -2.18
N ASN A 175 -0.65 16.28 -2.05
CA ASN A 175 -1.98 16.68 -1.61
C ASN A 175 -1.95 17.27 -0.18
N SER A 176 -1.20 16.65 0.73
CA SER A 176 -1.01 17.15 2.09
C SER A 176 -0.31 18.52 2.11
N VAL A 177 0.71 18.72 1.26
CA VAL A 177 1.39 20.02 1.12
C VAL A 177 0.44 21.09 0.56
N ALA A 178 -0.34 20.76 -0.47
CA ALA A 178 -1.32 21.67 -1.06
C ALA A 178 -2.41 22.05 -0.06
N LEU A 179 -2.97 21.07 0.66
CA LEU A 179 -3.97 21.30 1.70
C LEU A 179 -3.42 22.20 2.82
N ARG A 180 -2.18 21.96 3.26
CA ARG A 180 -1.51 22.80 4.25
C ARG A 180 -1.41 24.26 3.78
N HIS A 181 -1.10 24.48 2.51
CA HIS A 181 -1.05 25.82 1.94
C HIS A 181 -2.42 26.49 1.97
N THR A 182 -3.46 25.82 1.48
CA THR A 182 -4.84 26.32 1.48
C THR A 182 -5.34 26.65 2.89
N ILE A 183 -5.07 25.80 3.89
CA ILE A 183 -5.47 26.09 5.26
C ILE A 183 -4.71 27.30 5.82
N LYS A 184 -3.41 27.43 5.52
CA LYS A 184 -2.61 28.60 5.96
C LYS A 184 -3.14 29.90 5.36
N GLU A 185 -3.52 29.91 4.09
CA GLU A 185 -4.14 31.07 3.44
C GLU A 185 -5.48 31.41 4.06
N THR A 186 -6.34 30.41 4.24
CA THR A 186 -7.66 30.56 4.88
C THR A 186 -7.53 31.14 6.30
N LEU A 187 -6.59 30.64 7.11
CA LEU A 187 -6.33 31.16 8.45
C LEU A 187 -5.79 32.59 8.42
N THR A 188 -4.99 32.94 7.42
CA THR A 188 -4.50 34.32 7.23
C THR A 188 -5.67 35.27 6.94
N ASP A 189 -6.63 34.85 6.12
CA ASP A 189 -7.82 35.65 5.83
C ASP A 189 -8.77 35.76 7.03
N ILE A 190 -8.95 34.68 7.80
CA ILE A 190 -9.68 34.72 9.08
C ILE A 190 -9.07 35.75 10.03
N LYS A 191 -7.73 35.81 10.13
CA LYS A 191 -7.03 36.81 10.94
C LYS A 191 -7.28 38.24 10.44
N LYS A 192 -7.27 38.46 9.13
CA LYS A 192 -7.61 39.79 8.55
C LYS A 192 -9.04 40.19 8.91
N PHE A 193 -10.01 39.27 8.79
CA PHE A 193 -11.41 39.54 9.16
C PHE A 193 -11.58 39.79 10.65
N SER A 194 -10.95 39.00 11.51
CA SER A 194 -10.92 39.26 12.96
C SER A 194 -10.37 40.65 13.26
N GLY A 195 -9.25 41.03 12.65
CA GLY A 195 -8.67 42.37 12.80
C GLY A 195 -9.63 43.49 12.37
N ALA A 196 -10.32 43.33 11.24
CA ALA A 196 -11.31 44.29 10.76
C ALA A 196 -12.54 44.40 11.69
N ILE A 197 -13.07 43.27 12.15
CA ILE A 197 -14.18 43.21 13.11
C ILE A 197 -13.79 43.90 14.42
N ARG A 198 -12.57 43.65 14.92
CA ARG A 198 -12.04 44.30 16.12
C ARG A 198 -12.00 45.83 15.96
N MET A 199 -11.57 46.33 14.82
CA MET A 199 -11.54 47.77 14.53
C MET A 199 -12.95 48.38 14.46
N ILE A 200 -13.89 47.69 13.82
CA ILE A 200 -15.31 48.11 13.77
C ILE A 200 -15.90 48.17 15.18
N ALA A 201 -15.62 47.17 16.00
CA ALA A 201 -16.07 47.10 17.39
C ALA A 201 -15.50 48.26 18.24
N ILE A 202 -14.22 48.58 18.08
CA ILE A 202 -13.59 49.71 18.77
C ILE A 202 -14.24 51.04 18.33
N ASN A 203 -14.38 51.27 17.03
CA ASN A 203 -14.99 52.50 16.51
C ASN A 203 -16.45 52.64 16.97
N SER A 204 -17.21 51.54 16.98
CA SER A 204 -18.59 51.51 17.48
C SER A 204 -18.66 51.81 18.97
N ALA A 205 -17.74 51.28 19.78
CA ALA A 205 -17.66 51.57 21.20
C ALA A 205 -17.34 53.05 21.49
N VAL A 206 -16.47 53.66 20.69
CA VAL A 206 -16.11 55.09 20.80
C VAL A 206 -17.31 55.98 20.45
N LEU A 207 -18.03 55.65 19.37
CA LEU A 207 -19.25 56.36 18.97
C LEU A 207 -20.36 56.21 20.01
N ALA A 208 -20.55 55.00 20.57
CA ALA A 208 -21.51 54.73 21.63
C ALA A 208 -21.19 55.44 22.97
N ALA A 209 -19.96 55.93 23.14
CA ALA A 209 -19.56 56.73 24.31
C ALA A 209 -20.01 58.20 24.23
N HIS A 210 -20.51 58.67 23.08
CA HIS A 210 -21.03 60.03 22.85
C HIS A 210 -22.53 59.97 22.45
N PRO A 211 -23.43 60.87 22.90
CA PRO A 211 -24.01 61.09 24.23
C PRO A 211 -25.54 60.74 24.37
N ARG A 212 -26.06 60.75 25.61
CA ARG A 212 -27.48 60.65 26.13
C ARG A 212 -28.24 59.32 25.93
N ASP A 213 -28.23 58.48 26.98
CA ASP A 213 -29.04 57.28 27.30
C ASP A 213 -29.22 56.15 26.25
N ALA A 214 -29.18 56.42 24.95
CA ALA A 214 -29.39 55.45 23.88
C ALA A 214 -28.16 54.57 23.54
N GLY A 215 -26.96 54.94 24.01
CA GLY A 215 -25.69 54.27 23.65
C GLY A 215 -25.30 53.05 24.50
N ALA A 216 -26.00 52.80 25.62
CA ALA A 216 -25.60 51.75 26.58
C ALA A 216 -25.63 50.34 25.96
N GLY A 217 -26.65 50.01 25.16
CA GLY A 217 -26.75 48.71 24.47
C GLY A 217 -25.67 48.52 23.40
N PHE A 218 -25.37 49.57 22.62
CA PHE A 218 -24.30 49.54 21.61
C PHE A 218 -22.91 49.34 22.23
N LYS A 219 -22.68 49.85 23.45
CA LYS A 219 -21.43 49.65 24.19
C LYS A 219 -21.23 48.19 24.62
N VAL A 220 -22.31 47.50 25.01
CA VAL A 220 -22.26 46.06 25.35
C VAL A 220 -21.98 45.23 24.11
N ILE A 221 -22.73 45.43 23.03
CA ILE A 221 -22.54 44.71 21.75
C ILE A 221 -21.12 44.92 21.22
N SER A 222 -20.61 46.16 21.25
CA SER A 222 -19.25 46.45 20.79
C SER A 222 -18.18 45.73 21.60
N ARG A 223 -18.39 45.55 22.91
CA ARG A 223 -17.47 44.78 23.77
C ARG A 223 -17.51 43.29 23.42
N GLU A 224 -18.70 42.73 23.23
CA GLU A 224 -18.86 41.31 22.86
C GLU A 224 -18.26 41.00 21.50
N VAL A 225 -18.48 41.86 20.49
CA VAL A 225 -17.88 41.70 19.15
C VAL A 225 -16.36 41.80 19.22
N LYS A 226 -15.82 42.70 20.06
CA LYS A 226 -14.37 42.78 20.29
C LYS A 226 -13.84 41.48 20.90
N GLN A 227 -14.47 40.97 21.96
CA GLN A 227 -14.04 39.72 22.60
C GLN A 227 -14.08 38.55 21.61
N LEU A 228 -15.16 38.42 20.84
CA LEU A 228 -15.29 37.38 19.83
C LEU A 228 -14.18 37.46 18.77
N SER A 229 -13.80 38.66 18.34
CA SER A 229 -12.68 38.84 17.41
C SER A 229 -11.35 38.37 18.00
N GLU A 230 -11.08 38.65 19.28
CA GLU A 230 -9.88 38.20 19.98
C GLU A 230 -9.84 36.67 20.11
N ASP A 231 -10.99 36.04 20.43
CA ASP A 231 -11.11 34.58 20.52
C ASP A 231 -10.91 33.89 19.16
N ILE A 232 -11.37 34.51 18.06
CA ILE A 232 -11.12 34.06 16.68
C ILE A 232 -9.61 34.11 16.37
N ASP A 233 -8.91 35.18 16.75
CA ASP A 233 -7.48 35.33 16.50
C ASP A 233 -6.66 34.29 17.29
N ILE A 234 -7.00 34.05 18.56
CA ILE A 234 -6.38 33.00 19.39
C ILE A 234 -6.61 31.62 18.75
N SER A 235 -7.83 31.32 18.33
CA SER A 235 -8.18 30.05 17.68
C SER A 235 -7.42 29.86 16.36
N ALA A 236 -7.32 30.91 15.55
CA ALA A 236 -6.57 30.88 14.29
C ALA A 236 -5.06 30.68 14.51
N ASN A 237 -4.50 31.29 15.56
CA ASN A 237 -3.10 31.08 15.96
C ASN A 237 -2.84 29.63 16.39
N ARG A 238 -3.72 29.05 17.21
CA ARG A 238 -3.61 27.65 17.63
C ARG A 238 -3.67 26.69 16.44
N ALA A 239 -4.62 26.90 15.53
CA ALA A 239 -4.73 26.10 14.32
C ALA A 239 -3.46 26.20 13.46
N GLN A 240 -2.89 27.40 13.32
CA GLN A 240 -1.66 27.60 12.57
C GLN A 240 -0.44 26.90 13.21
N GLN A 241 -0.36 26.90 14.55
CA GLN A 241 0.66 26.17 15.29
C GLN A 241 0.54 24.65 15.05
N SER A 242 -0.66 24.09 15.22
CA SER A 242 -0.90 22.66 14.99
C SER A 242 -0.58 22.22 13.55
N ILE A 243 -0.81 23.08 12.55
CA ILE A 243 -0.42 22.82 11.15
C ILE A 243 1.09 22.90 10.93
N SER A 244 1.79 23.68 11.74
CA SER A 244 3.26 23.72 11.73
C SER A 244 3.87 22.49 12.40
N ASP A 245 3.20 21.96 13.42
CA ASP A 245 3.64 20.81 14.22
C ASP A 245 3.29 19.44 13.59
N LEU A 246 2.50 19.40 12.50
CA LEU A 246 2.18 18.18 11.73
C LEU A 246 3.35 17.69 10.82
N LEU A 247 4.59 17.94 11.24
CA LEU A 247 5.84 17.47 10.62
C LEU A 247 6.71 16.76 11.65
#